data_AF-A0A8T5TG46-F1
#
_entry.id   AF-A0A8T5TG46-F1
#
_cell.length_a   1.000
_cell.length_b   1.000
_cell.length_c   1.000
_cell.angle_alpha   90.00
_cell.angle_beta   90.00
_cell.angle_gamma   90.00
#
_symmetry.space_group_name_H-M   'P 1'
#
loop_
_entity.id
_entity.type
_entity.pdbx_description
1 polymer ?
#
loop_
_entity_poly.entity_id
_entity_poly.type
_entity_poly.pdbx_seq_one_letter_code
_entity_poly.pdbx_strand_id
1 'polypeptide(L)'
;MSGREKISLLEKKFLYVLISLIISFLFIGLIIFLATPGTRGILFGLEMPDEFISHFIVILPGPMWTDILLIYGLPIGIFCIAYYISQYTNRGFAKVHSFFYIFRKKPSYGIYQPSTRIYSSKLIFRSIIVCLLSFLIAWSLVELGFDRIFRYVDVPIPPPGLLKAEATFLGTFFFLPFVLMLFFILWALEDSGIVAYRIFSEKRKNPDINGVYKIFKGFIEYVIGFSILIAYYDLTNSALQETSPGDPAFLIPLILFFLPFILSGFLAIPIFLYEKYFKKMMDRVHPYLINHGFKKINIPEFESIEIR
;
A
#
# COMPACT_ATOMS: atom_id res chain seq x y z
N MET A 1 -7.87 12.05 -33.00
CA MET A 1 -6.87 12.37 -31.96
C MET A 1 -5.48 12.20 -32.55
N SER A 2 -4.71 13.29 -32.55
CA SER A 2 -3.34 13.34 -33.08
C SER A 2 -2.36 12.55 -32.20
N GLY A 3 -1.29 11.99 -32.79
CA GLY A 3 -0.24 11.29 -32.05
C GLY A 3 0.41 12.16 -30.95
N ARG A 4 0.50 13.48 -31.15
CA ARG A 4 1.04 14.41 -30.14
C ARG A 4 0.11 14.61 -28.94
N GLU A 5 -1.21 14.59 -29.14
CA GLU A 5 -2.17 14.66 -28.02
C GLU A 5 -2.14 13.39 -27.17
N LYS A 6 -1.97 12.22 -27.79
CA LYS A 6 -1.83 10.95 -27.07
C LYS A 6 -0.56 10.90 -26.22
N ILE A 7 0.54 11.44 -26.72
CA ILE A 7 1.83 11.51 -26.00
C ILE A 7 1.71 12.48 -24.81
N SER A 8 1.18 13.69 -25.02
CA SER A 8 0.99 14.68 -23.96
C SER A 8 0.08 14.19 -22.81
N LEU A 9 -0.98 13.43 -23.13
CA LEU A 9 -1.86 12.82 -22.13
C LEU A 9 -1.17 11.67 -21.37
N LEU A 10 -0.36 10.86 -22.05
CA LEU A 10 0.44 9.80 -21.41
C LEU A 10 1.49 10.39 -20.46
N GLU A 11 2.18 11.46 -20.89
CA GLU A 11 3.19 12.17 -20.09
C GLU A 11 2.59 12.75 -18.80
N LYS A 12 1.43 13.42 -18.89
CA LYS A 12 0.74 13.96 -17.70
C LYS A 12 0.22 12.87 -16.76
N LYS A 13 -0.16 11.70 -17.31
CA LYS A 13 -0.76 10.61 -16.54
C LYS A 13 0.25 9.88 -15.64
N PHE A 14 1.50 9.77 -16.09
CA PHE A 14 2.58 9.14 -15.33
C PHE A 14 3.50 10.13 -14.62
N LEU A 15 3.27 11.43 -14.78
CA LEU A 15 4.04 12.48 -14.13
C LEU A 15 4.15 12.27 -12.60
N TYR A 16 3.04 11.96 -11.94
CA TYR A 16 3.05 11.70 -10.49
C TYR A 16 3.83 10.43 -10.11
N VAL A 17 3.82 9.40 -10.96
CA VAL A 17 4.61 8.18 -10.75
C VAL A 17 6.09 8.52 -10.83
N LEU A 18 6.47 9.33 -11.83
CA LEU A 18 7.84 9.79 -12.04
C LEU A 18 8.31 10.72 -10.91
N ILE A 19 7.50 11.67 -10.49
CA ILE A 19 7.80 12.56 -9.36
C ILE A 19 8.03 11.75 -8.08
N SER A 20 7.14 10.81 -7.78
CA SER A 20 7.27 9.93 -6.61
C SER A 20 8.58 9.13 -6.67
N LEU A 21 8.90 8.55 -7.82
CA LEU A 21 10.15 7.81 -8.03
C LEU A 21 11.39 8.70 -7.84
N ILE A 22 11.39 9.91 -8.42
CA ILE A 22 12.49 10.88 -8.29
C ILE A 22 12.68 11.30 -6.84
N ILE A 23 11.59 11.63 -6.13
CA ILE A 23 11.64 12.00 -4.71
C ILE A 23 12.24 10.87 -3.88
N SER A 24 11.84 9.62 -4.12
CA SER A 24 12.43 8.47 -3.42
C SER A 24 13.92 8.33 -3.69
N PHE A 25 14.37 8.45 -4.94
CA PHE A 25 15.79 8.41 -5.27
C PHE A 25 16.58 9.55 -4.66
N LEU A 26 16.05 10.78 -4.68
CA LEU A 26 16.69 11.94 -4.05
C LEU A 26 16.79 11.77 -2.55
N PHE A 27 15.76 11.22 -1.90
CA PHE A 27 15.77 10.98 -0.47
C PHE A 27 16.77 9.88 -0.09
N ILE A 28 16.79 8.76 -0.80
CA ILE A 28 17.79 7.70 -0.58
C ILE A 28 19.20 8.24 -0.82
N GLY A 29 19.39 9.03 -1.88
CA GLY A 29 20.66 9.69 -2.17
C GLY A 29 21.08 10.65 -1.05
N LEU A 30 20.13 11.39 -0.47
CA LEU A 30 20.35 12.23 0.70
C LEU A 30 20.75 11.40 1.93
N ILE A 31 20.06 10.29 2.20
CA ILE A 31 20.41 9.37 3.29
C ILE A 31 21.85 8.86 3.11
N ILE A 32 22.20 8.37 1.92
CA ILE A 32 23.55 7.85 1.62
C ILE A 32 24.61 8.95 1.75
N PHE A 33 24.29 10.16 1.29
CA PHE A 33 25.19 11.31 1.40
C PHE A 33 25.42 11.71 2.87
N LEU A 34 24.35 11.75 3.68
CA LEU A 34 24.42 11.96 5.13
C LEU A 34 25.12 10.81 5.86
N ALA A 35 25.15 9.63 5.25
CA ALA A 35 25.75 8.42 5.78
C ALA A 35 27.26 8.25 5.47
N THR A 36 27.81 9.06 4.56
CA THR A 36 29.18 8.86 4.08
C THR A 36 30.20 9.48 5.05
N PRO A 37 31.18 8.70 5.58
CA PRO A 37 32.19 9.23 6.48
C PRO A 37 33.05 10.29 5.74
N GLY A 38 32.87 11.56 6.11
CA GLY A 38 33.51 12.71 5.47
C GLY A 38 32.58 13.90 5.21
N THR A 39 31.26 13.71 5.30
CA THR A 39 30.26 14.79 5.23
C THR A 39 29.89 15.38 6.60
N ARG A 40 30.55 14.89 7.67
CA ARG A 40 30.40 15.33 9.06
C ARG A 40 30.56 16.86 9.15
N GLY A 41 29.53 17.54 9.64
CA GLY A 41 29.50 19.00 9.82
C GLY A 41 29.05 19.87 8.63
N ILE A 42 28.77 19.31 7.44
CA ILE A 42 28.36 20.13 6.26
C ILE A 42 26.91 20.65 6.37
N LEU A 43 26.05 19.97 7.14
CA LEU A 43 24.64 20.32 7.35
C LEU A 43 24.32 20.63 8.82
N PHE A 44 25.06 21.56 9.44
CA PHE A 44 24.75 22.10 10.78
C PHE A 44 24.62 21.04 11.90
N GLY A 45 25.31 19.90 11.81
CA GLY A 45 25.21 18.82 12.81
C GLY A 45 24.03 17.86 12.61
N LEU A 46 23.29 17.96 11.50
CA LEU A 46 22.29 16.98 11.07
C LEU A 46 22.99 15.77 10.46
N GLU A 47 23.56 14.91 11.29
CA GLU A 47 24.14 13.63 10.86
C GLU A 47 23.04 12.52 10.86
N MET A 48 23.29 11.36 10.27
CA MET A 48 22.53 10.16 10.63
C MET A 48 23.35 9.39 11.66
N PRO A 49 22.73 8.78 12.69
CA PRO A 49 23.45 7.91 13.61
C PRO A 49 24.22 6.82 12.86
N ASP A 50 25.47 6.55 13.24
CA ASP A 50 26.31 5.50 12.63
C ASP A 50 25.62 4.12 12.73
N GLU A 51 24.75 3.88 13.73
CA GLU A 51 23.92 2.68 13.80
C GLU A 51 22.91 2.61 12.65
N PHE A 52 22.24 3.73 12.32
CA PHE A 52 21.30 3.76 11.21
C PHE A 52 22.02 3.47 9.90
N ILE A 53 23.21 4.02 9.69
CA ILE A 53 24.02 3.88 8.48
C ILE A 53 24.52 2.44 8.28
N SER A 54 25.12 1.87 9.32
CA SER A 54 25.64 0.50 9.30
C SER A 54 24.54 -0.55 9.10
N HIS A 55 23.31 -0.25 9.52
CA HIS A 55 22.15 -1.13 9.34
C HIS A 55 21.32 -0.78 8.08
N PHE A 56 21.42 0.44 7.53
CA PHE A 56 20.78 0.86 6.26
C PHE A 56 21.40 0.17 5.04
N ILE A 57 22.71 -0.07 5.11
CA ILE A 57 23.50 -0.69 4.04
C ILE A 57 23.40 -2.22 4.10
N VAL A 58 22.82 -2.77 5.19
CA VAL A 58 22.70 -4.21 5.47
C VAL A 58 21.26 -4.53 5.88
N ILE A 59 20.28 -4.21 5.02
CA ILE A 59 18.88 -4.61 5.23
C ILE A 59 18.76 -6.15 5.10
N LEU A 60 19.66 -6.75 4.32
CA LEU A 60 20.03 -8.16 4.40
C LEU A 60 21.55 -8.28 4.53
N PRO A 61 22.08 -9.36 5.12
CA PRO A 61 23.52 -9.63 5.08
C PRO A 61 23.94 -9.87 3.62
N GLY A 62 24.34 -8.80 2.93
CA GLY A 62 24.65 -8.78 1.51
C GLY A 62 25.12 -7.41 1.04
N PRO A 63 25.70 -7.30 -0.17
CA PRO A 63 26.10 -6.00 -0.72
C PRO A 63 24.87 -5.14 -1.03
N MET A 64 24.93 -3.82 -0.81
CA MET A 64 23.86 -2.83 -1.05
C MET A 64 23.02 -3.03 -2.35
N TRP A 65 23.62 -3.61 -3.40
CA TRP A 65 22.95 -3.96 -4.65
C TRP A 65 21.92 -5.08 -4.53
N THR A 66 22.12 -6.08 -3.66
CA THR A 66 21.11 -7.14 -3.40
C THR A 66 19.88 -6.56 -2.72
N ASP A 67 20.06 -5.58 -1.83
CA ASP A 67 18.97 -4.93 -1.10
C ASP A 67 18.14 -4.05 -2.04
N ILE A 68 18.79 -3.27 -2.91
CA ILE A 68 18.11 -2.51 -3.96
C ILE A 68 17.35 -3.44 -4.91
N LEU A 69 17.98 -4.55 -5.35
CA LEU A 69 17.32 -5.52 -6.22
C LEU A 69 16.12 -6.19 -5.55
N LEU A 70 16.15 -6.44 -4.25
CA LEU A 70 15.03 -6.99 -3.51
C LEU A 70 13.94 -5.94 -3.26
N ILE A 71 14.29 -4.71 -2.89
CA ILE A 71 13.35 -3.61 -2.68
C ILE A 71 12.54 -3.31 -3.94
N TYR A 72 13.14 -3.38 -5.13
CA TYR A 72 12.43 -3.17 -6.40
C TYR A 72 11.88 -4.47 -7.02
N GLY A 73 12.63 -5.57 -6.95
CA GLY A 73 12.28 -6.83 -7.58
C GLY A 73 11.14 -7.56 -6.88
N LEU A 74 11.07 -7.48 -5.55
CA LEU A 74 10.08 -8.21 -4.76
C LEU A 74 8.66 -7.63 -4.96
N PRO A 75 8.43 -6.30 -4.97
CA PRO A 75 7.14 -5.71 -5.38
C PRO A 75 6.69 -6.10 -6.79
N ILE A 76 7.63 -6.21 -7.74
CA ILE A 76 7.34 -6.68 -9.10
C ILE A 76 6.93 -8.16 -9.10
N GLY A 77 7.67 -9.00 -8.36
CA GLY A 77 7.33 -10.41 -8.17
C GLY A 77 5.93 -10.60 -7.58
N ILE A 78 5.57 -9.80 -6.59
CA ILE A 78 4.22 -9.78 -6.01
C ILE A 78 3.17 -9.38 -7.03
N PHE A 79 3.43 -8.33 -7.81
CA PHE A 79 2.51 -7.96 -8.88
C PHE A 79 2.25 -9.14 -9.82
N CYS A 80 3.31 -9.85 -10.24
CA CYS A 80 3.18 -11.03 -11.07
C CYS A 80 2.32 -12.11 -10.40
N ILE A 81 2.59 -12.45 -9.14
CA ILE A 81 1.79 -13.43 -8.38
C ILE A 81 0.33 -12.99 -8.30
N ALA A 82 0.07 -11.75 -7.87
CA ALA A 82 -1.26 -11.17 -7.73
C ALA A 82 -2.04 -11.18 -9.06
N TYR A 83 -1.36 -10.85 -10.17
CA TYR A 83 -1.92 -10.91 -11.51
C TYR A 83 -2.42 -12.32 -11.85
N TYR A 84 -1.63 -13.36 -11.57
CA TYR A 84 -2.02 -14.75 -11.84
C TYR A 84 -3.16 -15.25 -10.96
N ILE A 85 -3.18 -14.88 -9.68
CA ILE A 85 -4.18 -15.37 -8.71
C ILE A 85 -5.47 -14.54 -8.68
N SER A 86 -5.50 -13.36 -9.31
CA SER A 86 -6.59 -12.37 -9.29
C SER A 86 -8.00 -12.95 -9.49
N GLN A 87 -8.15 -13.91 -10.40
CA GLN A 87 -9.44 -14.57 -10.68
C GLN A 87 -9.97 -15.37 -9.48
N TYR A 88 -9.08 -16.04 -8.75
CA TYR A 88 -9.42 -16.84 -7.57
C TYR A 88 -9.68 -15.93 -6.37
N THR A 89 -8.85 -14.91 -6.19
CA THR A 89 -8.97 -13.98 -5.06
C THR A 89 -10.24 -13.15 -5.16
N ASN A 90 -10.60 -12.63 -6.34
CA ASN A 90 -11.86 -11.89 -6.52
C ASN A 90 -13.10 -12.72 -6.15
N ARG A 91 -13.13 -14.00 -6.56
CA ARG A 91 -14.20 -14.93 -6.15
C ARG A 91 -14.17 -15.20 -4.64
N GLY A 92 -12.98 -15.41 -4.08
CA GLY A 92 -12.79 -15.64 -2.64
C GLY A 92 -13.31 -14.47 -1.80
N PHE A 93 -12.93 -13.25 -2.14
CA PHE A 93 -13.38 -12.04 -1.45
C PHE A 93 -14.89 -11.82 -1.59
N ALA A 94 -15.51 -12.14 -2.73
CA ALA A 94 -16.96 -12.12 -2.86
C ALA A 94 -17.64 -13.15 -1.93
N LYS A 95 -17.06 -14.34 -1.74
CA LYS A 95 -17.54 -15.31 -0.74
C LYS A 95 -17.37 -14.79 0.67
N VAL A 96 -16.20 -14.22 1.01
CA VAL A 96 -15.97 -13.63 2.34
C VAL A 96 -16.99 -12.53 2.62
N HIS A 97 -17.24 -11.67 1.64
CA HIS A 97 -18.24 -10.62 1.73
C HIS A 97 -19.64 -11.15 2.05
N SER A 98 -20.00 -12.34 1.54
CA SER A 98 -21.29 -12.97 1.84
C SER A 98 -21.46 -13.34 3.30
N PHE A 99 -20.37 -13.55 4.06
CA PHE A 99 -20.45 -13.82 5.49
C PHE A 99 -20.90 -12.60 6.31
N PHE A 100 -20.69 -11.37 5.85
CA PHE A 100 -21.24 -10.17 6.52
C PHE A 100 -22.78 -10.12 6.47
N TYR A 101 -23.42 -11.02 5.72
CA TYR A 101 -24.88 -11.10 5.58
C TYR A 101 -25.46 -12.41 6.09
N ILE A 102 -24.76 -13.20 6.93
CA ILE A 102 -25.27 -14.46 7.49
C ILE A 102 -26.63 -14.26 8.16
N PHE A 103 -26.79 -13.19 8.93
CA PHE A 103 -28.02 -12.88 9.67
C PHE A 103 -28.97 -11.92 8.92
N ARG A 104 -28.77 -11.71 7.62
CA ARG A 104 -29.55 -10.78 6.79
C ARG A 104 -29.92 -11.44 5.46
N LYS A 105 -30.86 -10.84 4.72
CA LYS A 105 -31.16 -11.28 3.33
C LYS A 105 -29.88 -11.20 2.50
N LYS A 106 -29.42 -12.35 2.00
CA LYS A 106 -28.16 -12.46 1.24
C LYS A 106 -28.25 -11.66 -0.07
N PRO A 107 -27.22 -10.88 -0.41
CA PRO A 107 -27.15 -10.22 -1.71
C PRO A 107 -26.89 -11.24 -2.82
N SER A 108 -27.40 -10.93 -3.99
CA SER A 108 -26.94 -11.56 -5.23
C SER A 108 -25.66 -10.85 -5.68
N TYR A 109 -24.76 -11.58 -6.34
CA TYR A 109 -23.49 -11.03 -6.82
C TYR A 109 -23.47 -10.97 -8.35
N GLY A 110 -22.87 -9.92 -8.89
CA GLY A 110 -22.62 -9.84 -10.33
C GLY A 110 -21.62 -8.77 -10.70
N ILE A 111 -21.39 -8.64 -11.99
CA ILE A 111 -20.37 -7.76 -12.59
C ILE A 111 -21.09 -6.54 -13.16
N TYR A 112 -20.80 -5.37 -12.61
CA TYR A 112 -21.33 -4.10 -13.12
C TYR A 112 -20.63 -3.72 -14.43
N GLN A 113 -21.40 -3.45 -15.49
CA GLN A 113 -20.87 -3.29 -16.85
C GLN A 113 -20.16 -1.96 -17.18
N PRO A 114 -20.38 -0.82 -16.50
CA PRO A 114 -19.46 0.30 -16.65
C PRO A 114 -18.08 -0.12 -16.14
N SER A 115 -17.08 -0.04 -17.02
CA SER A 115 -15.72 -0.41 -16.66
C SER A 115 -15.27 0.47 -15.49
N THR A 116 -15.19 -0.13 -14.31
CA THR A 116 -14.52 0.49 -13.17
C THR A 116 -13.04 0.29 -13.43
N ARG A 117 -12.32 1.40 -13.65
CA ARG A 117 -10.88 1.39 -13.85
C ARG A 117 -10.25 2.37 -12.89
N ILE A 118 -9.37 1.89 -12.03
CA ILE A 118 -8.53 2.72 -11.20
C ILE A 118 -7.37 3.26 -12.08
N TYR A 119 -7.24 4.58 -12.14
CA TYR A 119 -6.14 5.24 -12.86
C TYR A 119 -4.88 5.33 -11.98
N SER A 120 -3.70 5.42 -12.62
CA SER A 120 -2.41 5.52 -11.93
C SER A 120 -2.36 6.60 -10.85
N SER A 121 -2.91 7.79 -11.08
CA SER A 121 -2.94 8.86 -10.07
C SER A 121 -3.63 8.44 -8.76
N LYS A 122 -4.73 7.69 -8.86
CA LYS A 122 -5.45 7.13 -7.71
C LYS A 122 -4.68 5.95 -7.09
N LEU A 123 -3.96 5.17 -7.89
CA LEU A 123 -3.09 4.09 -7.39
C LEU A 123 -1.90 4.63 -6.60
N ILE A 124 -1.30 5.76 -6.99
CA ILE A 124 -0.22 6.40 -6.24
C ILE A 124 -0.71 6.85 -4.87
N PHE A 125 -1.85 7.53 -4.81
CA PHE A 125 -2.42 7.90 -3.51
C PHE A 125 -2.68 6.66 -2.63
N ARG A 126 -3.15 5.56 -3.24
CA ARG A 126 -3.34 4.28 -2.53
C ARG A 126 -2.03 3.61 -2.14
N SER A 127 -0.92 3.84 -2.85
CA SER A 127 0.39 3.34 -2.42
C SER A 127 0.87 4.02 -1.15
N ILE A 128 0.51 5.28 -0.90
CA ILE A 128 0.77 5.90 0.42
C ILE A 128 0.02 5.13 1.50
N ILE A 129 -1.24 4.77 1.27
CA ILE A 129 -2.04 3.95 2.20
C ILE A 129 -1.39 2.57 2.43
N VAL A 130 -0.87 1.93 1.38
CA VAL A 130 -0.10 0.67 1.49
C VAL A 130 1.10 0.85 2.41
N CYS A 131 1.86 1.94 2.22
CA CYS A 131 3.05 2.20 3.01
C CYS A 131 2.70 2.55 4.47
N LEU A 132 1.63 3.31 4.70
CA LEU A 132 1.13 3.64 6.05
C LEU A 132 0.66 2.40 6.79
N LEU A 133 -0.03 1.47 6.11
CA LEU A 133 -0.43 0.21 6.74
C LEU A 133 0.77 -0.68 7.05
N SER A 134 1.76 -0.71 6.17
CA SER A 134 3.00 -1.47 6.39
C SER A 134 3.74 -0.93 7.62
N PHE A 135 3.80 0.39 7.74
CA PHE A 135 4.37 1.07 8.91
C PHE A 135 3.58 0.74 10.18
N LEU A 136 2.25 0.79 10.12
CA LEU A 136 1.40 0.50 11.26
C LEU A 136 1.59 -0.94 11.77
N ILE A 137 1.66 -1.91 10.85
CA ILE A 137 1.90 -3.33 11.20
C ILE A 137 3.28 -3.49 11.83
N ALA A 138 4.31 -2.84 11.26
CA ALA A 138 5.66 -2.85 11.81
C ALA A 138 5.71 -2.28 13.23
N TRP A 139 5.18 -1.07 13.42
CA TRP A 139 5.10 -0.42 14.74
C TRP A 139 4.35 -1.28 15.76
N SER A 140 3.19 -1.83 15.37
CA SER A 140 2.38 -2.65 16.28
C SER A 140 3.14 -3.89 16.76
N LEU A 141 3.92 -4.55 15.89
CA LEU A 141 4.71 -5.72 16.27
C LEU A 141 5.90 -5.34 17.14
N VAL A 142 6.55 -4.21 16.86
CA VAL A 142 7.63 -3.66 17.68
C VAL A 142 7.12 -3.34 19.09
N GLU A 143 5.95 -2.70 19.22
CA GLU A 143 5.34 -2.41 20.53
C GLU A 143 4.93 -3.68 21.29
N LEU A 144 4.61 -4.77 20.60
CA LEU A 144 4.36 -6.07 21.20
C LEU A 144 5.64 -6.83 21.61
N GLY A 145 6.83 -6.24 21.42
CA GLY A 145 8.12 -6.83 21.80
C GLY A 145 8.73 -7.77 20.76
N PHE A 146 8.31 -7.65 19.49
CA PHE A 146 8.89 -8.41 18.37
C PHE A 146 9.97 -7.63 17.60
N ASP A 147 10.57 -6.60 18.22
CA ASP A 147 11.66 -5.79 17.67
C ASP A 147 12.85 -6.64 17.18
N ARG A 148 13.16 -7.72 17.91
CA ARG A 148 14.26 -8.66 17.59
C ARG A 148 14.06 -9.47 16.31
N ILE A 149 12.85 -9.50 15.74
CA ILE A 149 12.64 -10.14 14.42
C ILE A 149 13.33 -9.32 13.32
N PHE A 150 13.43 -8.01 13.51
CA PHE A 150 13.95 -7.08 12.50
C PHE A 150 15.42 -6.72 12.73
N ARG A 151 16.04 -7.20 13.81
CA ARG A 151 17.44 -6.91 14.16
C ARG A 151 18.18 -8.10 14.75
N TYR A 152 19.38 -8.38 14.23
CA TYR A 152 20.34 -9.30 14.84
C TYR A 152 21.18 -8.52 15.88
N VAL A 153 21.21 -8.99 17.13
CA VAL A 153 21.79 -8.25 18.28
C VAL A 153 23.20 -8.76 18.56
N ASP A 154 24.21 -8.18 17.92
CA ASP A 154 25.64 -8.41 18.24
C ASP A 154 26.39 -7.10 18.61
N VAL A 155 25.65 -6.03 18.95
CA VAL A 155 26.17 -4.66 19.18
C VAL A 155 25.61 -4.12 20.52
N PRO A 156 26.28 -3.19 21.24
CA PRO A 156 25.76 -2.60 22.48
C PRO A 156 24.33 -2.11 22.33
N ILE A 157 23.49 -2.39 23.33
CA ILE A 157 22.04 -2.11 23.29
C ILE A 157 21.84 -0.59 23.25
N PRO A 158 21.34 -0.02 22.13
CA PRO A 158 21.01 1.40 22.07
C PRO A 158 19.81 1.73 22.97
N PRO A 159 19.55 3.02 23.25
CA PRO A 159 18.35 3.47 23.95
C PRO A 159 17.07 2.82 23.35
N PRO A 160 16.11 2.39 24.20
CA PRO A 160 14.99 1.57 23.77
C PRO A 160 14.08 2.29 22.75
N GLY A 161 13.92 3.60 22.82
CA GLY A 161 13.18 4.40 21.83
C GLY A 161 13.86 4.41 20.45
N LEU A 162 15.18 4.52 20.40
CA LEU A 162 15.95 4.44 19.15
C LEU A 162 15.89 3.04 18.54
N LEU A 163 15.98 2.01 19.38
CA LEU A 163 15.83 0.61 18.95
C LEU A 163 14.45 0.34 18.33
N LYS A 164 13.39 0.84 18.96
CA LYS A 164 12.01 0.72 18.43
C LYS A 164 11.83 1.45 17.11
N ALA A 165 12.40 2.64 16.97
CA ALA A 165 12.33 3.43 15.75
C ALA A 165 13.03 2.73 14.57
N GLU A 166 14.21 2.17 14.81
CA GLU A 166 14.98 1.38 13.84
C GLU A 166 14.23 0.09 13.44
N ALA A 167 13.74 -0.66 14.41
CA ALA A 167 12.98 -1.89 14.14
C ALA A 167 11.68 -1.59 13.38
N THR A 168 11.01 -0.48 13.68
CA THR A 168 9.81 -0.03 12.95
C THR A 168 10.15 0.34 11.51
N PHE A 169 11.27 1.05 11.31
CA PHE A 169 11.77 1.39 9.99
C PHE A 169 12.00 0.12 9.15
N LEU A 170 12.83 -0.82 9.62
CA LEU A 170 13.15 -2.06 8.91
C LEU A 170 11.91 -2.95 8.70
N GLY A 171 11.08 -3.08 9.74
CA GLY A 171 9.81 -3.80 9.67
C GLY A 171 8.88 -3.23 8.60
N THR A 172 8.89 -1.92 8.36
CA THR A 172 8.06 -1.28 7.33
C THR A 172 8.45 -1.79 5.93
N PHE A 173 9.75 -1.90 5.63
CA PHE A 173 10.22 -2.47 4.36
C PHE A 173 9.86 -3.94 4.23
N PHE A 174 9.99 -4.70 5.33
CA PHE A 174 9.63 -6.12 5.37
C PHE A 174 8.15 -6.36 5.07
N PHE A 175 7.25 -5.56 5.65
CA PHE A 175 5.80 -5.72 5.46
C PHE A 175 5.25 -5.13 4.17
N LEU A 176 5.92 -4.12 3.60
CA LEU A 176 5.55 -3.47 2.33
C LEU A 176 5.08 -4.46 1.24
N PRO A 177 5.84 -5.51 0.91
CA PRO A 177 5.43 -6.49 -0.09
C PRO A 177 4.13 -7.24 0.26
N PHE A 178 4.00 -7.71 1.50
CA PHE A 178 2.80 -8.46 1.90
C PHE A 178 1.55 -7.58 1.88
N VAL A 179 1.68 -6.33 2.30
CA VAL A 179 0.58 -5.36 2.25
C VAL A 179 0.26 -4.98 0.80
N LEU A 180 1.27 -4.80 -0.06
CA LEU A 180 1.06 -4.54 -1.48
C LEU A 180 0.28 -5.68 -2.15
N MET A 181 0.57 -6.95 -1.82
CA MET A 181 -0.17 -8.10 -2.34
C MET A 181 -1.67 -8.02 -1.99
N LEU A 182 -1.99 -7.69 -0.74
CA LEU A 182 -3.37 -7.48 -0.31
C LEU A 182 -4.04 -6.37 -1.11
N PHE A 183 -3.36 -5.24 -1.29
CA PHE A 183 -3.91 -4.10 -2.03
C PHE A 183 -4.09 -4.38 -3.51
N PHE A 184 -3.20 -5.14 -4.15
CA PHE A 184 -3.41 -5.57 -5.54
C PHE A 184 -4.68 -6.41 -5.70
N ILE A 185 -4.95 -7.30 -4.75
CA ILE A 185 -6.19 -8.07 -4.74
C ILE A 185 -7.40 -7.14 -4.60
N LEU A 186 -7.33 -6.14 -3.71
CA LEU A 186 -8.42 -5.17 -3.53
C LEU A 186 -8.61 -4.26 -4.75
N TRP A 187 -7.53 -3.87 -5.43
CA TRP A 187 -7.61 -3.11 -6.67
C TRP A 187 -8.24 -3.94 -7.78
N ALA A 188 -7.81 -5.20 -7.93
CA ALA A 188 -8.40 -6.12 -8.90
C ALA A 188 -9.89 -6.40 -8.61
N LEU A 189 -10.28 -6.41 -7.34
CA LEU A 189 -11.67 -6.56 -6.90
C LEU A 189 -12.52 -5.33 -7.26
N GLU A 190 -12.01 -4.12 -7.04
CA GLU A 190 -12.67 -2.86 -7.47
C GLU A 190 -12.79 -2.80 -8.99
N ASP A 191 -11.70 -3.07 -9.71
CA ASP A 191 -11.63 -3.03 -11.18
C ASP A 191 -12.47 -4.12 -11.85
N SER A 192 -12.68 -5.25 -11.17
CA SER A 192 -13.58 -6.30 -11.66
C SER A 192 -15.05 -5.87 -11.70
N GLY A 193 -15.41 -4.77 -11.01
CA GLY A 193 -16.78 -4.29 -10.94
C GLY A 193 -17.73 -5.23 -10.20
N ILE A 194 -17.22 -6.11 -9.33
CA ILE A 194 -18.08 -7.00 -8.54
C ILE A 194 -18.91 -6.16 -7.57
N VAL A 195 -20.23 -6.28 -7.72
CA VAL A 195 -21.21 -5.65 -6.84
C VAL A 195 -22.04 -6.72 -6.13
N ALA A 196 -22.33 -6.45 -4.86
CA ALA A 196 -23.39 -7.10 -4.11
C ALA A 196 -24.66 -6.28 -4.32
N TYR A 197 -25.69 -6.88 -4.91
CA TYR A 197 -26.96 -6.22 -5.22
C TYR A 197 -28.12 -6.90 -4.50
N ARG A 198 -29.01 -6.09 -3.92
CA ARG A 198 -30.26 -6.55 -3.29
C ARG A 198 -31.44 -5.79 -3.84
N ILE A 199 -32.42 -6.55 -4.30
CA ILE A 199 -33.73 -6.03 -4.70
C ILE A 199 -34.72 -6.39 -3.59
N PHE A 200 -35.43 -5.37 -3.11
CA PHE A 200 -36.53 -5.53 -2.15
C PHE A 200 -37.84 -5.48 -2.94
N SER A 201 -38.32 -6.63 -3.43
CA SER A 201 -39.58 -6.72 -4.18
C SER A 201 -40.78 -6.27 -3.34
N GLU A 202 -40.80 -6.65 -2.05
CA GLU A 202 -41.94 -6.41 -1.14
C GLU A 202 -42.09 -4.96 -0.67
N LYS A 203 -41.11 -4.07 -0.90
CA LYS A 203 -41.16 -2.66 -0.46
C LYS A 203 -40.48 -1.79 -1.50
N ARG A 204 -41.10 -0.68 -1.90
CA ARG A 204 -40.51 0.32 -2.81
C ARG A 204 -39.27 0.97 -2.14
N LYS A 205 -38.12 0.32 -2.29
CA LYS A 205 -36.83 0.75 -1.77
C LYS A 205 -35.82 0.69 -2.89
N ASN A 206 -34.93 1.68 -2.90
CA ASN A 206 -33.80 1.70 -3.83
C ASN A 206 -33.04 0.38 -3.71
N PRO A 207 -32.64 -0.24 -4.84
CA PRO A 207 -31.81 -1.43 -4.80
C PRO A 207 -30.51 -1.07 -4.09
N ASP A 208 -30.13 -1.91 -3.13
CA ASP A 208 -28.90 -1.73 -2.39
C ASP A 208 -27.76 -2.35 -3.21
N ILE A 209 -26.89 -1.49 -3.75
CA ILE A 209 -25.79 -1.90 -4.62
C ILE A 209 -24.49 -1.40 -4.03
N ASN A 210 -23.72 -2.33 -3.49
CA ASN A 210 -22.43 -2.04 -2.89
C ASN A 210 -21.34 -2.77 -3.67
N GLY A 211 -20.31 -2.02 -4.08
CA GLY A 211 -19.08 -2.62 -4.57
C GLY A 211 -18.47 -3.45 -3.44
N VAL A 212 -18.19 -4.73 -3.71
CA VAL A 212 -17.67 -5.65 -2.68
C VAL A 212 -16.37 -5.13 -2.08
N TYR A 213 -15.55 -4.43 -2.87
CA TYR A 213 -14.32 -3.78 -2.43
C TYR A 213 -14.54 -2.71 -1.33
N LYS A 214 -15.72 -2.07 -1.25
CA LYS A 214 -15.95 -0.92 -0.38
C LYS A 214 -15.85 -1.28 1.10
N ILE A 215 -16.35 -2.44 1.51
CA ILE A 215 -16.29 -2.89 2.90
C ILE A 215 -14.82 -3.08 3.32
N PHE A 216 -14.04 -3.77 2.49
CA PHE A 216 -12.62 -4.00 2.76
C PHE A 216 -11.81 -2.70 2.76
N LYS A 217 -12.05 -1.81 1.78
CA LYS A 217 -11.39 -0.50 1.69
C LYS A 217 -11.72 0.36 2.92
N GLY A 218 -12.99 0.49 3.27
CA GLY A 218 -13.43 1.31 4.40
C GLY A 218 -12.88 0.83 5.73
N PHE A 219 -12.84 -0.49 5.96
CA PHE A 219 -12.22 -1.06 7.15
C PHE A 219 -10.73 -0.71 7.24
N ILE A 220 -9.97 -0.92 6.16
CA ILE A 220 -8.53 -0.64 6.14
C ILE A 220 -8.25 0.85 6.32
N GLU A 221 -8.97 1.73 5.62
CA GLU A 221 -8.77 3.17 5.71
C GLU A 221 -9.10 3.71 7.11
N TYR A 222 -10.14 3.17 7.76
CA TYR A 222 -10.48 3.53 9.13
C TYR A 222 -9.40 3.09 10.13
N VAL A 223 -8.92 1.84 10.02
CA VAL A 223 -7.85 1.30 10.87
C VAL A 223 -6.58 2.12 10.72
N ILE A 224 -6.18 2.46 9.49
CA ILE A 224 -4.98 3.28 9.23
C ILE A 224 -5.15 4.68 9.81
N GLY A 225 -6.27 5.35 9.51
CA GLY A 225 -6.47 6.76 9.87
C GLY A 225 -6.38 7.04 11.38
N PHE A 226 -6.99 6.19 12.21
CA PHE A 226 -6.94 6.36 13.66
C PHE A 226 -5.60 5.90 14.25
N SER A 227 -5.10 4.74 13.81
CA SER A 227 -3.96 4.10 14.47
C SER A 227 -2.62 4.75 14.08
N ILE A 228 -2.52 5.35 12.89
CA ILE A 228 -1.28 6.01 12.45
C ILE A 228 -0.95 7.25 13.29
N LEU A 229 -1.97 7.98 13.74
CA LEU A 229 -1.80 9.15 14.60
C LEU A 229 -1.22 8.75 15.96
N ILE A 230 -1.69 7.63 16.50
CA ILE A 230 -1.19 7.05 17.75
C ILE A 230 0.27 6.61 17.58
N ALA A 231 0.57 5.86 16.51
CA ALA A 231 1.92 5.39 16.22
C ALA A 231 2.93 6.54 16.10
N TYR A 232 2.58 7.61 15.36
CA TYR A 232 3.45 8.77 15.24
C TYR A 232 3.63 9.52 16.55
N TYR A 233 2.57 9.71 17.33
CA TYR A 233 2.65 10.37 18.63
C TYR A 233 3.58 9.61 19.58
N ASP A 234 3.42 8.29 19.66
CA ASP A 234 4.20 7.41 20.52
C ASP A 234 5.68 7.37 20.16
N LEU A 235 6.00 7.16 18.86
CA LEU A 235 7.37 7.15 18.36
C LEU A 235 8.05 8.52 18.51
N THR A 236 7.32 9.61 18.28
CA THR A 236 7.87 10.96 18.43
C THR A 236 8.21 11.25 19.89
N ASN A 237 7.31 10.94 20.83
CA ASN A 237 7.58 11.15 22.24
C ASN A 237 8.74 10.29 22.74
N SER A 238 8.77 9.01 22.35
CA SER A 238 9.83 8.09 22.78
C SER A 238 11.21 8.53 22.29
N ALA A 239 11.32 8.95 21.02
CA ALA A 239 12.58 9.45 20.48
C ALA A 239 13.00 10.80 21.08
N LEU A 240 12.07 11.75 21.25
CA LEU A 240 12.40 13.07 21.82
C LEU A 240 12.77 13.05 23.30
N GLN A 241 12.28 12.06 24.07
CA GLN A 241 12.66 11.90 25.47
C GLN A 241 14.08 11.35 25.66
N GLU A 242 14.57 10.60 24.68
CA GLU A 242 15.87 9.90 24.75
C GLU A 242 16.99 10.59 23.96
N THR A 243 16.66 11.64 23.18
CA THR A 243 17.62 12.38 22.36
C THR A 243 17.74 13.84 22.81
N SER A 244 18.96 14.35 22.88
CA SER A 244 19.22 15.77 23.21
C SER A 244 19.16 16.64 21.96
N PRO A 245 18.70 17.91 22.05
CA PRO A 245 18.80 18.86 20.94
C PRO A 245 20.27 19.05 20.51
N GLY A 246 20.60 18.56 19.32
CA GLY A 246 21.98 18.52 18.79
C GLY A 246 22.51 17.10 18.53
N ASP A 247 21.82 16.07 19.04
CA ASP A 247 22.02 14.68 18.64
C ASP A 247 21.34 14.45 17.27
N PRO A 248 22.06 13.91 16.27
CA PRO A 248 21.45 13.60 14.98
C PRO A 248 20.25 12.64 15.05
N ALA A 249 20.17 11.80 16.08
CA ALA A 249 19.01 10.96 16.36
C ALA A 249 17.70 11.74 16.60
N PHE A 250 17.78 13.04 16.90
CA PHE A 250 16.63 13.94 17.03
C PHE A 250 15.78 14.04 15.75
N LEU A 251 16.34 13.72 14.57
CA LEU A 251 15.63 13.74 13.28
C LEU A 251 14.83 12.46 12.99
N ILE A 252 14.99 11.41 13.79
CA ILE A 252 14.35 10.11 13.53
C ILE A 252 12.83 10.21 13.39
N PRO A 253 12.08 10.96 14.24
CA PRO A 253 10.65 11.14 14.04
C PRO A 253 10.29 11.73 12.68
N LEU A 254 11.11 12.68 12.19
CA LEU A 254 10.90 13.32 10.88
C LEU A 254 11.13 12.31 9.75
N ILE A 255 12.19 11.50 9.84
CA ILE A 255 12.49 10.45 8.85
C ILE A 255 11.35 9.42 8.80
N LEU A 256 10.88 8.95 9.96
CA LEU A 256 9.78 7.99 10.06
C LEU A 256 8.45 8.57 9.55
N PHE A 257 8.21 9.87 9.77
CA PHE A 257 7.02 10.55 9.25
C PHE A 257 7.00 10.59 7.71
N PHE A 258 8.15 10.86 7.08
CA PHE A 258 8.25 10.86 5.61
C PHE A 258 8.39 9.48 4.99
N LEU A 259 8.77 8.46 5.77
CA LEU A 259 9.05 7.10 5.28
C LEU A 259 7.94 6.55 4.37
N PRO A 260 6.64 6.60 4.71
CA PRO A 260 5.60 6.06 3.84
C PRO A 260 5.48 6.77 2.49
N PHE A 261 5.83 8.05 2.41
CA PHE A 261 5.84 8.81 1.17
C PHE A 261 7.01 8.40 0.28
N ILE A 262 8.17 8.16 0.88
CA ILE A 262 9.36 7.66 0.17
C ILE A 262 9.13 6.25 -0.35
N LEU A 263 8.55 5.37 0.47
CA LEU A 263 8.26 4.00 0.07
C LEU A 263 7.28 3.91 -1.10
N SER A 264 6.39 4.90 -1.24
CA SER A 264 5.43 4.94 -2.35
C SER A 264 6.12 4.98 -3.73
N GLY A 265 7.31 5.58 -3.84
CA GLY A 265 8.06 5.59 -5.11
C GLY A 265 8.67 4.24 -5.48
N PHE A 266 8.94 3.36 -4.51
CA PHE A 266 9.31 1.96 -4.81
C PHE A 266 8.16 1.19 -5.47
N LEU A 267 6.92 1.64 -5.25
CA LEU A 267 5.72 1.05 -5.84
C LEU A 267 5.38 1.60 -7.23
N ALA A 268 6.16 2.55 -7.75
CA ALA A 268 5.95 3.17 -9.06
C ALA A 268 5.90 2.14 -10.21
N ILE A 269 6.88 1.24 -10.28
CA ILE A 269 6.97 0.20 -11.31
C ILE A 269 5.80 -0.79 -11.21
N PRO A 270 5.50 -1.40 -10.05
CA PRO A 270 4.39 -2.35 -9.98
C PRO A 270 3.02 -1.67 -10.20
N ILE A 271 2.84 -0.37 -9.88
CA ILE A 271 1.66 0.42 -10.27
C ILE A 271 1.58 0.57 -11.80
N PHE A 272 2.69 0.94 -12.44
CA PHE A 272 2.76 1.05 -13.90
C PHE A 272 2.41 -0.28 -14.57
N LEU A 273 2.96 -1.39 -14.08
CA LEU A 273 2.67 -2.73 -14.59
C LEU A 273 1.18 -3.07 -14.39
N TYR A 274 0.61 -2.81 -13.23
CA TYR A 274 -0.81 -3.03 -12.97
C TYR A 274 -1.69 -2.32 -14.00
N GLU A 275 -1.44 -1.03 -14.24
CA GLU A 275 -2.21 -0.29 -15.24
C GLU A 275 -1.99 -0.81 -16.67
N LYS A 276 -0.74 -1.14 -17.03
CA LYS A 276 -0.40 -1.66 -18.36
C LYS A 276 -1.09 -3.00 -18.65
N TYR A 277 -1.20 -3.86 -17.64
CA TYR A 277 -1.77 -5.21 -17.77
C TYR A 277 -3.25 -5.30 -17.36
N PHE A 278 -3.88 -4.19 -16.96
CA PHE A 278 -5.29 -4.12 -16.54
C PHE A 278 -6.24 -4.88 -17.48
N LYS A 279 -6.19 -4.58 -18.79
CA LYS A 279 -7.10 -5.20 -19.77
C LYS A 279 -6.94 -6.72 -19.79
N LYS A 280 -5.69 -7.19 -19.91
CA LYS A 280 -5.36 -8.62 -19.90
C LYS A 280 -5.76 -9.30 -18.59
N MET A 281 -5.69 -8.59 -17.46
CA MET A 281 -6.14 -9.12 -16.17
C MET A 281 -7.67 -9.29 -16.15
N MET A 282 -8.43 -8.27 -16.57
CA MET A 282 -9.89 -8.33 -16.63
C MET A 282 -10.42 -9.35 -17.63
N ASP A 283 -9.74 -9.51 -18.78
CA ASP A 283 -10.05 -10.54 -19.78
C ASP A 283 -9.92 -11.98 -19.23
N ARG A 284 -9.18 -12.17 -18.12
CA ARG A 284 -9.10 -13.44 -17.40
C ARG A 284 -10.14 -13.54 -16.27
N VAL A 285 -10.25 -12.46 -15.49
CA VAL A 285 -11.12 -12.39 -14.32
C VAL A 285 -12.61 -12.51 -14.71
N HIS A 286 -13.09 -11.75 -15.69
CA HIS A 286 -14.51 -11.72 -16.04
C HIS A 286 -15.03 -13.07 -16.55
N PRO A 287 -14.40 -13.75 -17.54
CA PRO A 287 -14.86 -15.07 -17.96
C PRO A 287 -14.83 -16.09 -16.83
N TYR A 288 -13.79 -16.08 -15.99
CA TYR A 288 -13.71 -16.96 -14.83
C TYR A 288 -14.87 -16.74 -13.87
N LEU A 289 -15.20 -15.49 -13.52
CA LEU A 289 -16.32 -15.17 -12.64
C LEU A 289 -17.67 -15.56 -13.26
N ILE A 290 -17.86 -15.34 -14.56
CA ILE A 290 -19.08 -15.74 -15.28
C ILE A 290 -19.28 -17.26 -15.23
N ASN A 291 -18.23 -18.04 -15.48
CA ASN A 291 -18.25 -19.50 -15.36
C ASN A 291 -18.58 -19.98 -13.94
N HIS A 292 -18.42 -19.11 -12.94
CA HIS A 292 -18.75 -19.37 -11.54
C HIS A 292 -20.06 -18.71 -11.09
N GLY A 293 -20.94 -18.35 -12.03
CA GLY A 293 -22.31 -17.92 -11.75
C GLY A 293 -22.51 -16.42 -11.54
N PHE A 294 -21.48 -15.60 -11.74
CA PHE A 294 -21.63 -14.13 -11.70
C PHE A 294 -22.30 -13.66 -12.99
N LYS A 295 -23.47 -13.03 -12.87
CA LYS A 295 -24.16 -12.43 -14.02
C LYS A 295 -23.63 -11.02 -14.30
N LYS A 296 -23.63 -10.60 -15.56
CA LYS A 296 -23.43 -9.19 -15.89
C LYS A 296 -24.69 -8.42 -15.52
N ILE A 297 -24.53 -7.32 -14.78
CA ILE A 297 -25.63 -6.49 -14.29
C ILE A 297 -25.48 -5.12 -14.92
N ASN A 298 -26.53 -4.71 -15.62
CA ASN A 298 -26.79 -3.29 -15.85
C ASN A 298 -27.69 -2.83 -14.72
N ILE A 299 -27.21 -1.85 -13.94
CA ILE A 299 -28.00 -1.26 -12.87
C ILE A 299 -29.08 -0.43 -13.56
N PRO A 300 -30.37 -0.79 -13.44
CA PRO A 300 -31.44 0.01 -14.00
C PRO A 300 -31.45 1.39 -13.33
N GLU A 301 -31.74 2.43 -14.10
CA GLU A 301 -31.98 3.76 -13.55
C GLU A 301 -33.13 3.69 -12.55
N PHE A 302 -33.07 4.47 -11.46
CA PHE A 302 -34.01 4.39 -10.35
C PHE A 302 -35.48 4.47 -10.80
N GLU A 303 -35.75 5.25 -11.85
CA GLU A 303 -37.07 5.46 -12.44
C GLU A 303 -37.63 4.22 -13.17
N SER A 304 -36.77 3.27 -13.56
CA SER A 304 -37.14 2.06 -14.33
C SER A 304 -37.41 0.82 -13.47
N ILE A 305 -37.41 0.97 -12.13
CA ILE A 305 -37.61 -0.15 -11.20
C ILE A 305 -39.10 -0.39 -10.98
N GLU A 306 -39.67 -1.36 -11.69
CA GLU A 306 -41.05 -1.82 -11.48
C GLU A 306 -41.20 -2.55 -10.13
N ILE A 307 -42.25 -2.20 -9.39
CA ILE A 307 -42.66 -2.90 -8.17
C ILE A 307 -43.46 -4.13 -8.57
N ARG A 308 -43.10 -5.30 -8.03
CA ARG A 308 -43.91 -6.52 -8.09
C ARG A 308 -44.23 -6.98 -6.69
#